data_AF-A0AAW6MDT7-F1
#
_entry.id   AF-A0AAW6MDT7-F1
#
_cell.length_a   1.000
_cell.length_b   1.000
_cell.length_c   1.000
_cell.angle_alpha   90.00
_cell.angle_beta   90.00
_cell.angle_gamma   90.00
#
_symmetry.space_group_name_H-M   'P 1'
#
loop_
_entity.id
_entity.type
_entity.pdbx_description
1 polymer ?
#
loop_
_entity_poly.entity_id
_entity_poly.type
_entity_poly.pdbx_seq_one_letter_code
_entity_poly.pdbx_strand_id
1 'polypeptide(L)'
;GNLKLKVLQGDLVLFVRRSLDGIRPLMKKKDIHFTIQSSMNKYLAFFDPDKLDKIIYNLLSNASKYNKPGGKVGIELSCDEANGVVCIIVKDNGPG
;
A
#
# COMPACT_ATOMS: atom_id res chain seq x y z
N GLY A 1 -8.33 -5.74 25.90
CA GLY A 1 -7.34 -6.03 24.83
C GLY A 1 -6.24 -5.00 24.91
N ASN A 2 -4.97 -5.43 24.98
CA ASN A 2 -3.81 -4.54 25.07
C ASN A 2 -3.00 -4.69 23.78
N LEU A 3 -3.38 -3.97 22.72
CA LEU A 3 -2.57 -3.94 21.50
C LEU A 3 -1.44 -2.93 21.71
N LYS A 4 -0.26 -3.40 22.09
CA LYS A 4 0.94 -2.55 22.17
C LYS A 4 1.48 -2.33 20.77
N LEU A 5 1.49 -1.07 20.30
CA LEU A 5 2.14 -0.68 19.06
C LEU A 5 3.66 -0.84 19.21
N LYS A 6 4.30 -1.38 18.18
CA LYS A 6 5.76 -1.49 18.07
C LYS A 6 6.24 -0.50 17.01
N VAL A 7 6.32 0.76 17.40
CA VAL A 7 6.66 1.85 16.48
C VAL A 7 8.17 1.89 16.26
N LEU A 8 8.58 1.97 15.01
CA LEU A 8 9.97 2.11 14.58
C LEU A 8 10.09 3.27 13.59
N GLN A 9 11.23 3.97 13.62
CA GLN A 9 11.53 4.97 12.61
C GLN A 9 12.02 4.28 11.33
N GLY A 10 11.45 4.64 10.18
CA GLY A 10 11.84 4.06 8.91
C GLY A 10 11.42 4.89 7.70
N ASP A 11 11.95 4.56 6.53
CA ASP A 11 11.51 5.12 5.27
C ASP A 11 10.19 4.48 4.83
N LEU A 12 9.12 5.23 5.00
CA LEU A 12 7.76 4.80 4.71
C LEU A 12 7.55 4.52 3.23
N VAL A 13 8.14 5.31 2.34
CA VAL A 13 8.00 5.13 0.88
C VAL A 13 8.67 3.83 0.46
N LEU A 14 9.89 3.58 0.94
CA LEU A 14 10.62 2.35 0.68
C LEU A 14 9.89 1.14 1.25
N PHE A 15 9.36 1.26 2.47
CA PHE A 15 8.60 0.21 3.12
C PHE A 15 7.37 -0.18 2.29
N VAL A 16 6.53 0.79 1.92
CA VAL A 16 5.34 0.53 1.10
C VAL A 16 5.76 -0.13 -0.22
N ARG A 17 6.72 0.42 -0.96
CA ARG A 17 7.20 -0.18 -2.21
C ARG A 17 7.58 -1.66 -2.07
N ARG A 18 8.26 -2.04 -0.98
CA ARG A 18 8.61 -3.45 -0.71
C ARG A 18 7.39 -4.34 -0.45
N SER A 19 6.43 -3.88 0.34
CA SER A 19 5.17 -4.60 0.54
C SER A 19 4.43 -4.83 -0.78
N LEU A 20 4.51 -3.86 -1.70
CA LEU A 20 3.88 -3.96 -3.03
C LEU A 20 4.59 -4.93 -3.96
N ASP A 21 5.92 -4.99 -3.92
CA ASP A 21 6.68 -5.95 -4.73
C ASP A 21 6.34 -7.40 -4.36
N GLY A 22 6.04 -7.67 -3.09
CA GLY A 22 5.55 -8.98 -2.64
C GLY A 22 4.20 -9.39 -3.25
N ILE A 23 3.33 -8.44 -3.60
CA ILE A 23 1.99 -8.74 -4.14
C ILE A 23 1.91 -8.70 -5.67
N ARG A 24 2.90 -8.12 -6.36
CA ARG A 24 2.97 -8.09 -7.82
C ARG A 24 2.74 -9.45 -8.49
N PRO A 25 3.33 -10.57 -8.01
CA PRO A 25 3.08 -11.88 -8.62
C PRO A 25 1.61 -12.32 -8.54
N LEU A 26 0.94 -12.02 -7.43
CA LEU A 26 -0.47 -12.33 -7.22
C LEU A 26 -1.36 -11.56 -8.21
N MET A 27 -1.09 -10.27 -8.39
CA MET A 27 -1.79 -9.42 -9.37
C MET A 27 -1.57 -9.91 -10.80
N LYS A 28 -0.32 -10.22 -11.16
CA LYS A 28 0.04 -10.75 -12.48
C LYS A 28 -0.67 -12.06 -12.79
N LYS A 29 -0.79 -12.97 -11.81
CA LYS A 29 -1.49 -14.26 -11.98
C LYS A 29 -2.97 -14.08 -12.35
N LYS A 30 -3.58 -12.97 -11.97
CA LYS A 30 -4.97 -12.62 -12.28
C LYS A 30 -5.14 -11.67 -13.46
N ASP A 31 -4.07 -11.40 -14.22
CA ASP A 31 -4.07 -10.43 -15.32
C ASP A 31 -4.48 -9.01 -14.86
N ILE A 32 -4.08 -8.63 -13.64
CA ILE A 32 -4.37 -7.30 -13.09
C ILE A 32 -3.18 -6.38 -13.36
N HIS A 33 -3.45 -5.25 -14.00
CA HIS A 33 -2.50 -4.18 -14.22
C HIS A 33 -2.28 -3.39 -12.92
N PHE A 34 -1.05 -3.38 -12.44
CA PHE A 34 -0.71 -2.80 -11.15
C PHE A 34 0.21 -1.58 -11.30
N THR A 35 -0.20 -0.43 -10.76
CA THR A 35 0.55 0.83 -10.82
C THR A 35 0.85 1.37 -9.43
N ILE A 36 1.99 2.06 -9.31
CA ILE A 36 2.40 2.74 -8.09
C ILE A 36 2.88 4.13 -8.49
N GLN A 37 2.32 5.15 -7.84
CA GLN A 37 2.74 6.53 -7.97
C GLN A 37 3.05 7.08 -6.58
N SER A 38 4.06 7.92 -6.50
CA SER A 38 4.36 8.63 -5.26
C SER A 38 4.87 10.01 -5.57
N SER A 39 4.36 11.02 -4.85
CA SER A 39 4.87 12.40 -4.92
C SER A 39 6.18 12.59 -4.16
N MET A 40 6.67 11.54 -3.49
CA MET A 40 7.80 11.58 -2.57
C MET A 40 8.72 10.39 -2.80
N ASN A 41 10.03 10.65 -2.87
CA ASN A 41 11.02 9.58 -3.07
C ASN A 41 11.39 8.87 -1.76
N LYS A 42 11.31 9.58 -0.64
CA LYS A 42 11.68 9.12 0.70
C LYS A 42 10.89 9.92 1.72
N TYR A 43 10.46 9.26 2.80
CA TYR A 43 9.85 9.93 3.94
C TYR A 43 10.10 9.16 5.22
N LEU A 44 10.84 9.78 6.15
CA LEU A 44 11.17 9.17 7.43
C LEU A 44 10.00 9.39 8.40
N ALA A 45 9.36 8.29 8.83
CA ALA A 45 8.24 8.32 9.75
C ALA A 45 8.41 7.27 10.85
N PHE A 46 7.73 7.49 11.96
CA PHE A 46 7.52 6.50 13.00
C PHE A 46 6.24 5.73 12.68
N PHE A 47 6.35 4.43 12.41
CA PHE A 47 5.18 3.57 12.15
C PHE A 47 5.43 2.15 12.70
N ASP A 48 4.36 1.38 12.87
CA ASP A 48 4.45 -0.04 13.19
C ASP A 48 4.47 -0.84 11.87
N PRO A 49 5.62 -1.43 11.49
CA PRO A 49 5.76 -2.10 10.20
C PRO A 49 4.81 -3.29 10.05
N ASP A 50 4.63 -4.08 11.11
CA ASP A 50 3.77 -5.27 11.07
C ASP A 50 2.30 -4.88 10.85
N LYS A 51 1.85 -3.78 11.47
CA LYS A 51 0.49 -3.27 11.30
C LYS A 51 0.29 -2.69 9.91
N LEU A 52 1.23 -1.88 9.44
CA LEU A 52 1.10 -1.23 8.15
C LEU A 52 1.17 -2.25 7.00
N ASP A 53 2.07 -3.24 7.08
CA ASP A 53 2.15 -4.33 6.10
C ASP A 53 0.83 -5.08 6.01
N LYS A 54 0.23 -5.41 7.17
CA LYS A 54 -1.06 -6.10 7.22
C LYS A 54 -2.21 -5.27 6.65
N ILE A 55 -2.22 -3.96 6.88
CA ILE A 55 -3.22 -3.05 6.29
C ILE A 55 -3.09 -3.05 4.77
N ILE A 56 -1.87 -2.84 4.25
CA ILE A 56 -1.59 -2.81 2.82
C ILE A 56 -1.96 -4.15 2.17
N TYR A 57 -1.54 -5.26 2.78
CA TYR A 57 -1.87 -6.60 2.31
C TYR A 57 -3.38 -6.83 2.25
N ASN A 58 -4.13 -6.44 3.30
CA ASN A 58 -5.59 -6.61 3.31
C ASN A 58 -6.28 -5.83 2.19
N LEU A 59 -5.88 -4.57 1.98
CA LEU A 59 -6.44 -3.75 0.91
C LEU A 59 -6.15 -4.34 -0.47
N LEU A 60 -4.91 -4.75 -0.72
CA LEU A 60 -4.50 -5.22 -2.05
C LEU A 60 -4.90 -6.65 -2.33
N SER A 61 -4.93 -7.52 -1.32
CA SER A 61 -5.48 -8.86 -1.46
C SER A 61 -6.97 -8.79 -1.77
N ASN A 62 -7.73 -7.86 -1.17
CA ASN A 62 -9.13 -7.61 -1.55
C ASN A 62 -9.24 -7.08 -2.98
N ALA A 63 -8.47 -6.05 -3.33
CA ALA A 63 -8.45 -5.49 -4.67
C ALA A 63 -8.09 -6.54 -5.73
N SER A 64 -7.22 -7.51 -5.41
CA SER A 64 -6.88 -8.66 -6.24
C SER A 64 -7.98 -9.73 -6.26
N LYS A 65 -8.54 -10.06 -5.09
CA LYS A 65 -9.53 -11.13 -4.90
C LYS A 65 -10.80 -10.84 -5.68
N TYR A 66 -11.27 -9.59 -5.61
CA TYR A 66 -12.56 -9.16 -6.14
C TYR A 66 -12.47 -8.47 -7.51
N ASN A 67 -11.27 -8.24 -8.05
CA ASN A 67 -11.16 -7.71 -9.41
C ASN A 67 -11.57 -8.71 -10.49
N LYS A 68 -11.80 -8.16 -11.68
CA LYS A 68 -11.93 -8.91 -12.92
C LYS A 68 -10.55 -9.12 -13.59
N PRO A 69 -10.38 -10.18 -14.40
CA PRO A 69 -9.23 -10.30 -15.30
C PRO A 69 -9.10 -9.08 -16.21
N GLY A 70 -7.87 -8.66 -16.49
CA GLY A 70 -7.58 -7.40 -17.21
C GLY A 70 -7.82 -6.13 -16.39
N GLY A 71 -8.19 -6.27 -15.12
CA GLY A 71 -8.47 -5.16 -14.19
C GLY A 71 -7.24 -4.29 -13.89
N LYS A 72 -7.46 -3.24 -13.10
CA LYS A 72 -6.46 -2.27 -12.68
C LYS A 72 -6.52 -2.09 -11.17
N VAL A 73 -5.35 -2.05 -10.55
CA VAL A 73 -5.15 -1.65 -9.16
C VAL A 73 -4.00 -0.64 -9.13
N GLY A 74 -4.24 0.51 -8.51
CA GLY A 74 -3.29 1.60 -8.41
C GLY A 74 -3.07 2.01 -6.95
N ILE A 75 -1.84 2.42 -6.65
CA ILE A 75 -1.50 2.97 -5.33
C ILE A 75 -0.86 4.33 -5.51
N GLU A 76 -1.34 5.29 -4.73
CA GLU A 76 -0.82 6.65 -4.68
C GLU A 76 -0.33 6.94 -3.26
N LEU A 77 0.91 7.43 -3.17
CA LEU A 77 1.49 7.92 -1.92
C LEU A 77 1.75 9.42 -2.03
N SER A 78 1.19 10.18 -1.10
CA SER A 78 1.44 11.62 -0.98
C SER A 78 1.66 12.04 0.46
N CYS A 79 2.36 13.15 0.65
CA CYS A 79 2.49 13.79 1.95
C CYS A 79 1.90 15.19 1.89
N ASP A 80 1.08 15.50 2.88
CA ASP A 80 0.70 16.87 3.22
C ASP A 80 1.68 17.35 4.30
N GLU A 81 2.74 18.02 3.86
CA GLU A 81 3.79 18.53 4.77
C GLU A 81 3.24 19.58 5.74
N ALA A 82 2.23 20.35 5.34
CA ALA A 82 1.65 21.38 6.19
C ALA A 82 0.94 20.78 7.42
N ASN A 83 0.34 19.60 7.24
CA ASN A 83 -0.37 18.89 8.31
C ASN A 83 0.45 17.72 8.90
N GLY A 84 1.63 17.42 8.36
CA GLY A 84 2.46 16.29 8.77
C GLY A 84 1.80 14.93 8.52
N VAL A 85 0.92 14.85 7.52
CA VAL A 85 0.13 13.64 7.21
C VAL A 85 0.67 12.96 5.97
N VAL A 86 0.76 11.63 6.01
CA VAL A 86 1.01 10.81 4.81
C VAL A 86 -0.28 10.11 4.41
N CYS A 87 -0.64 10.26 3.14
CA CYS A 87 -1.79 9.63 2.53
C CYS A 87 -1.34 8.45 1.67
N ILE A 88 -1.87 7.27 1.95
CA ILE A 88 -1.73 6.07 1.11
C ILE A 88 -3.13 5.76 0.57
N ILE A 89 -3.28 5.85 -0.74
CA ILE A 89 -4.54 5.63 -1.43
C ILE A 89 -4.41 4.37 -2.27
N VAL A 90 -5.34 3.43 -2.10
CA VAL A 90 -5.49 2.24 -2.95
C VAL A 90 -6.74 2.42 -3.80
N LYS A 91 -6.60 2.32 -5.12
CA LYS A 91 -7.70 2.40 -6.09
C LYS A 91 -7.76 1.09 -6.88
N ASP A 92 -8.96 0.57 -7.12
CA ASP A 92 -9.18 -0.51 -8.05
C ASP A 92 -10.40 -0.23 -8.94
N ASN A 93 -10.51 -0.95 -10.05
CA ASN A 93 -11.66 -0.89 -10.95
C ASN A 93 -12.44 -2.21 -10.97
N GLY A 94 -12.39 -2.94 -9.86
CA GLY A 94 -13.22 -4.10 -9.64
C GLY A 94 -14.70 -3.71 -9.70
N PRO A 95 -15.60 -4.69 -9.81
CA PRO A 95 -17.03 -4.49 -9.94
C PRO A 95 -17.71 -4.07 -8.62
N GLY A 96 -16.97 -3.43 -7.70
CA GLY A 96 -17.38 -3.10 -6.33
C GLY A 96 -18.83 -2.64 -6.22
#